data_AF-A0A5E4JJV0-F1
#
_entry.id   AF-A0A5E4JJV0-F1
#
_cell.length_a   1.000
_cell.length_b   1.000
_cell.length_c   1.000
_cell.angle_alpha   90.00
_cell.angle_beta   90.00
_cell.angle_gamma   90.00
#
_symmetry.space_group_name_H-M   'P 1'
#
loop_
_entity.id
_entity.type
_entity.pdbx_description
1 polymer ?
#
loop_
_entity_poly.entity_id
_entity_poly.type
_entity_poly.pdbx_seq_one_letter_code
_entity_poly.pdbx_strand_id
1 'polypeptide(L)' 'MKLKDITVQVSQKVGTANYGSKGFGLSATAELAENDDLFRVKQDLTNKLSQMLDFEIKRIKVEGGKK' A
#
# COMPACT_ATOMS: atom_id res chain seq x y z
N MET A 1 -8.20 27.77 -8.65
CA MET A 1 -8.68 26.65 -7.80
C MET A 1 -7.51 26.14 -6.97
N LYS A 2 -7.71 25.89 -5.66
CA LYS A 2 -6.68 25.24 -4.82
C LYS A 2 -6.93 23.73 -4.86
N LEU A 3 -6.11 23.01 -5.62
CA LEU A 3 -6.04 21.55 -5.56
C LEU A 3 -5.51 21.15 -4.17
N LYS A 4 -6.08 20.10 -3.59
CA LYS A 4 -5.60 19.51 -2.33
C LYS A 4 -5.00 18.16 -2.64
N ASP A 5 -3.84 17.86 -2.08
CA ASP A 5 -3.22 16.55 -2.27
C ASP A 5 -3.48 15.65 -1.07
N ILE A 6 -3.80 14.39 -1.33
CA ILE A 6 -3.82 13.35 -0.32
C ILE A 6 -2.74 12.32 -0.61
N THR A 7 -1.87 12.10 0.38
CA THR A 7 -0.89 11.02 0.36
C THR A 7 -1.31 9.95 1.35
N VAL A 8 -1.41 8.70 0.88
CA VAL A 8 -1.67 7.52 1.70
C VAL A 8 -0.45 6.62 1.66
N GLN A 9 -0.03 6.14 2.82
CA GLN A 9 1.03 5.16 2.96
C GLN A 9 0.50 3.96 3.74
N VAL A 10 0.72 2.77 3.19
CA VAL A 10 0.47 1.50 3.88
C VAL A 10 1.79 0.76 4.00
N SER A 11 1.99 0.10 5.13
CA SER A 11 3.20 -0.69 5.35
C SER A 11 2.91 -1.91 6.18
N GLN A 12 3.69 -2.96 5.96
CA GLN A 12 3.56 -4.21 6.67
C GLN A 12 4.93 -4.87 6.83
N LYS A 13 5.16 -5.43 8.02
CA LYS A 13 6.33 -6.24 8.33
C LYS A 13 5.99 -7.71 8.08
N VAL A 14 6.85 -8.39 7.32
CA VAL A 14 6.64 -9.79 6.94
C VAL A 14 7.79 -10.64 7.45
N GLY A 15 7.44 -11.74 8.13
CA GLY A 15 8.39 -12.79 8.46
C GLY A 15 8.84 -13.54 7.20
N THR A 16 10.15 -13.65 7.01
CA THR A 16 10.76 -14.46 5.95
C THR A 16 11.09 -15.85 6.51
N ALA A 17 11.19 -16.86 5.64
CA ALA A 17 11.37 -18.26 6.04
C ALA A 17 12.62 -18.53 6.92
N ASN A 18 13.60 -17.63 6.92
CA ASN A 18 14.89 -17.79 7.62
C ASN A 18 15.03 -16.89 8.86
N TYR A 19 13.99 -16.73 9.68
CA TYR A 19 13.98 -15.91 10.92
C TYR A 19 14.24 -14.39 10.73
N GLY A 20 14.40 -13.91 9.50
CA GLY A 20 14.48 -12.49 9.16
C GLY A 20 13.10 -11.86 9.00
N SER A 21 12.99 -10.55 9.22
CA SER A 21 11.77 -9.80 8.89
C SER A 21 12.10 -8.67 7.91
N LYS A 22 11.26 -8.48 6.90
CA LYS A 22 11.40 -7.41 5.91
C LYS A 22 10.18 -6.50 5.97
N GLY A 23 10.41 -5.20 6.00
CA GLY A 23 9.37 -4.19 5.90
C GLY A 23 9.06 -3.91 4.44
N PHE A 24 7.78 -3.86 4.12
CA PHE A 24 7.27 -3.44 2.82
C PHE A 24 6.37 -2.23 3.04
N GLY A 25 6.51 -1.23 2.17
CA GLY A 25 5.70 -0.03 2.22
C GLY A 25 5.38 0.42 0.80
N LEU A 26 4.14 0.85 0.61
CA LEU A 26 3.68 1.49 -0.61
C LEU A 26 3.05 2.83 -0.24
N SER A 27 3.30 3.83 -1.07
CA SER A 27 2.64 5.12 -0.96
C SER A 27 2.06 5.52 -2.32
N ALA A 28 0.97 6.27 -2.26
CA ALA A 28 0.42 6.95 -3.43
C ALA A 28 -0.11 8.32 -3.03
N THR A 29 -0.03 9.24 -3.97
CA THR A 29 -0.57 10.58 -3.86
C THR A 29 -1.65 10.75 -4.92
N ALA A 30 -2.78 11.33 -4.54
CA ALA A 30 -3.81 11.77 -5.47
C ALA A 30 -4.09 13.26 -5.28
N GLU A 31 -4.25 13.94 -6.41
CA GLU A 31 -4.76 15.30 -6.45
C GLU A 31 -6.29 15.26 -6.33
N LEU A 32 -6.85 16.10 -5.47
CA LEU A 32 -8.29 16.24 -5.25
C LEU A 32 -8.79 17.53 -5.89
N ALA A 33 -9.87 17.40 -6.66
CA ALA A 33 -10.67 18.52 -7.08
C ALA A 33 -11.44 19.13 -5.90
N GLU A 34 -11.95 20.35 -6.08
CA GLU A 34 -12.61 21.11 -5.01
C GLU A 34 -13.87 20.42 -4.45
N ASN A 35 -14.52 19.57 -5.26
CA ASN A 35 -15.75 18.85 -4.91
C ASN A 35 -15.54 17.35 -4.63
N ASP A 36 -14.29 16.88 -4.61
CA ASP A 36 -14.03 15.46 -4.38
C ASP A 36 -14.28 15.09 -2.91
N ASP A 37 -14.89 13.92 -2.70
CA ASP A 37 -15.03 13.33 -1.37
C ASP A 37 -13.70 12.75 -0.90
N LEU A 38 -13.03 13.52 -0.05
CA LEU A 38 -11.76 13.15 0.59
C LEU A 38 -11.80 11.75 1.23
N PHE A 39 -12.88 11.41 1.93
CA PHE A 39 -12.98 10.13 2.64
C PHE A 39 -13.06 8.97 1.65
N ARG A 40 -13.86 9.13 0.60
CA ARG A 40 -13.97 8.14 -0.47
C ARG A 40 -12.65 7.93 -1.19
N VAL A 41 -11.98 9.01 -1.63
CA VAL A 41 -10.69 8.91 -2.32
C VAL A 41 -9.61 8.28 -1.43
N LYS A 42 -9.58 8.66 -0.15
CA LYS A 42 -8.69 8.05 0.85
C LYS A 42 -8.94 6.55 1.00
N GLN A 43 -10.21 6.14 1.09
CA GLN A 43 -10.58 4.74 1.25
C GLN A 43 -10.21 3.93 0.00
N ASP A 44 -10.48 4.46 -1.19
CA ASP A 44 -10.13 3.83 -2.46
C ASP A 44 -8.61 3.64 -2.61
N LEU A 45 -7.82 4.67 -2.29
CA LEU A 45 -6.36 4.58 -2.27
C LEU A 45 -5.86 3.55 -1.26
N THR A 46 -6.40 3.57 -0.04
CA THR A 46 -6.01 2.63 1.02
C THR A 46 -6.29 1.19 0.62
N ASN A 47 -7.45 0.93 0.01
CA ASN A 47 -7.84 -0.41 -0.43
C ASN A 47 -6.93 -0.90 -1.57
N LYS A 48 -6.67 -0.06 -2.57
CA LYS A 48 -5.76 -0.40 -3.68
C LYS A 48 -4.35 -0.68 -3.19
N LEU A 49 -3.79 0.20 -2.36
CA LEU A 49 -2.45 0.04 -1.83
C LEU A 49 -2.33 -1.22 -0.96
N SER A 50 -3.35 -1.51 -0.14
CA SER A 50 -3.39 -2.73 0.68
C SER A 50 -3.41 -4.00 -0.19
N GLN A 51 -4.23 -4.03 -1.25
CA GLN A 51 -4.27 -5.17 -2.18
C GLN A 51 -2.94 -5.38 -2.90
N MET A 52 -2.29 -4.30 -3.34
CA MET A 52 -0.96 -4.37 -3.97
C MET A 52 0.10 -4.87 -2.99
N LEU A 53 0.08 -4.36 -1.75
CA LEU A 53 1.00 -4.78 -0.70
C LEU A 53 0.82 -6.27 -0.39
N ASP A 54 -0.43 -6.74 -0.24
CA ASP A 54 -0.72 -8.16 -0.01
C ASP A 54 -0.24 -9.06 -1.15
N PHE A 55 -0.42 -8.62 -2.40
CA PHE A 55 0.06 -9.36 -3.57
C PHE A 55 1.59 -9.48 -3.56
N GLU A 56 2.29 -8.37 -3.32
CA GLU A 56 3.76 -8.34 -3.22
C GLU A 56 4.27 -9.26 -2.12
N ILE A 57 3.63 -9.22 -0.95
CA ILE A 57 3.97 -10.06 0.20
C ILE A 57 3.75 -11.54 -0.11
N LYS A 58 2.63 -11.89 -0.75
CA LYS A 58 2.35 -13.27 -1.18
C LYS A 58 3.39 -13.78 -2.17
N ARG A 59 3.75 -12.97 -3.17
CA ARG A 59 4.80 -13.30 -4.14
C ARG A 59 6.10 -13.67 -3.43
N ILE A 60 6.54 -12.83 -2.49
CA ILE A 60 7.79 -13.03 -1.75
C ILE A 60 7.76 -14.27 -0.88
N LYS A 61 6.63 -14.57 -0.24
CA LYS A 61 6.47 -15.82 0.53
C LYS A 61 6.54 -17.06 -0.35
N VAL A 62 5.94 -17.03 -1.55
CA VAL A 62 5.98 -18.15 -2.49
C VAL A 62 7.37 -18.33 -3.08
N GLU A 63 8.04 -17.25 -3.50
CA GLU A 63 9.41 -17.30 -4.04
C GLU A 63 10.42 -17.71 -2.96
N GLY A 64 10.25 -17.24 -1.73
CA GLY A 64 11.11 -17.59 -0.59
C GLY A 64 10.91 -19.03 -0.07
N GLY A 65 9.77 -19.67 -0.37
CA GLY A 65 9.45 -21.03 0.06
C GLY A 65 9.85 -22.14 -0.93
N LYS A 66 10.41 -21.81 -2.10
CA LYS A 66 10.86 -22.77 -3.13
C LYS A 66 12.33 -23.19 -3.00
N LYS A 67 12.95 -23.01 -1.84
CA LYS A 67 14.36 -23.41 -1.60
C LYS A 67 14.44 -24.67 -0.75
#